data_AF-H1VP55-F1
#
_entry.id   AF-H1VP55-F1
#
_cell.length_a   1.000
_cell.length_b   1.000
_cell.length_c   1.000
_cell.angle_alpha   90.00
_cell.angle_beta   90.00
_cell.angle_gamma   90.00
#
_symmetry.space_group_name_H-M   'P 1'
#
loop_
_entity.id
_entity.type
_entity.pdbx_description
1 polymer ?
#
loop_
_entity_poly.entity_id
_entity_poly.type
_entity_poly.pdbx_seq_one_letter_code
_entity_poly.pdbx_strand_id
1 'polypeptide(L)'
;MPGFWAAAARVLKPGGSVAIWNGSAKYVHPATPNLQRLQETLLAFRQEHLVPYMAPGNHVGDALYATLPLPWALETPVVEFDKDTFFRRDWNKDGVLTPGDEHFLAQQVFGLNDIEKFLETVSPVLRWREAHPDAVGTERDVIKMLRKEIETLLSEAGVEKGKEAIITSVSAVLLMVNKKA
;
A
#
# COMPACT_ATOMS: atom_id res chain seq x y z
N MET A 1 15.42 -7.92 10.37
CA MET A 1 15.04 -7.01 11.47
C MET A 1 16.03 -6.95 12.64
N PRO A 2 16.59 -8.04 13.18
CA PRO A 2 17.52 -7.96 14.33
C PRO A 2 18.69 -6.99 14.13
N GLY A 3 19.38 -7.09 12.98
CA GLY A 3 20.48 -6.17 12.65
C GLY A 3 20.07 -4.70 12.53
N PHE A 4 18.83 -4.42 12.09
CA PHE A 4 18.31 -3.05 12.01
C PHE A 4 18.15 -2.45 13.41
N TRP A 5 17.49 -3.16 14.33
CA TRP A 5 17.26 -2.67 15.69
C TRP A 5 18.57 -2.49 16.47
N ALA A 6 19.51 -3.42 16.34
CA ALA A 6 20.85 -3.28 16.95
C ALA A 6 21.59 -2.05 16.40
N ALA A 7 21.54 -1.82 15.09
CA ALA A 7 22.14 -0.64 14.48
C ALA A 7 21.44 0.66 14.94
N ALA A 8 20.11 0.67 14.99
CA ALA A 8 19.33 1.82 15.45
C ALA A 8 19.64 2.17 16.91
N ALA A 9 19.71 1.18 17.80
CA ALA A 9 20.09 1.36 19.20
C ALA A 9 21.49 1.97 19.34
N ARG A 10 22.45 1.55 18.50
CA ARG A 10 23.82 2.07 18.50
C ARG A 10 23.90 3.53 18.07
N VAL A 11 23.16 3.94 17.04
CA VAL A 11 23.30 5.29 16.44
C VAL A 11 22.41 6.36 17.08
N LEU A 12 21.28 5.97 17.68
CA LEU A 12 20.39 6.92 18.33
C LEU A 12 20.99 7.44 19.63
N LYS A 13 20.88 8.75 19.85
CA LYS A 13 21.12 9.35 21.17
C LYS A 13 20.03 8.87 22.16
N PRO A 14 20.30 8.89 23.47
CA PRO A 14 19.26 8.65 24.46
C PRO A 14 18.06 9.57 24.25
N GLY A 15 16.85 9.04 24.39
CA GLY A 15 15.60 9.74 24.07
C GLY A 15 15.29 9.92 22.57
N GLY A 16 16.13 9.41 21.66
CA GLY A 16 15.87 9.46 20.22
C GLY A 16 14.80 8.46 19.75
N SER A 17 14.21 8.69 18.57
CA SER A 17 13.11 7.87 18.05
C SER A 17 13.45 7.21 16.71
N VAL A 18 12.91 6.00 16.50
CA VAL A 18 12.75 5.39 15.17
C VAL A 18 11.32 5.60 14.72
N ALA A 19 11.13 6.24 13.58
CA ALA A 19 9.85 6.33 12.89
C ALA A 19 9.85 5.36 11.69
N ILE A 20 8.90 4.44 11.65
CA ILE A 20 8.70 3.51 10.53
C ILE A 20 7.30 3.71 9.99
N TRP A 21 7.17 4.04 8.71
CA TRP A 21 5.88 4.27 8.08
C TRP A 21 5.74 3.53 6.75
N ASN A 22 4.50 3.27 6.37
CA ASN A 22 4.15 2.71 5.07
C ASN A 22 2.76 3.16 4.64
N GLY A 23 2.52 3.17 3.33
CA GLY A 23 1.19 3.13 2.74
C GLY A 23 1.04 1.85 1.92
N SER A 24 -0.07 1.13 2.07
CA SER A 24 -0.28 -0.13 1.33
C SER A 24 -1.38 -0.04 0.28
N ALA A 25 -2.63 -0.20 0.70
CA ALA A 25 -3.75 -0.32 -0.20
C ALA A 25 -4.32 1.05 -0.58
N LYS A 26 -4.67 1.17 -1.87
CA LYS A 26 -5.51 2.26 -2.35
C LYS A 26 -6.97 1.79 -2.36
N TYR A 27 -7.79 2.37 -1.51
CA TYR A 27 -9.22 2.15 -1.54
C TYR A 27 -9.87 3.12 -2.51
N VAL A 28 -10.87 2.66 -3.24
CA VAL A 28 -11.65 3.54 -4.11
C VAL A 28 -12.56 4.38 -3.21
N HIS A 29 -12.47 5.70 -3.34
CA HIS A 29 -13.28 6.61 -2.55
C HIS A 29 -14.76 6.50 -2.95
N PRO A 30 -15.71 6.60 -2.01
CA PRO A 30 -17.14 6.40 -2.29
C PRO A 30 -17.75 7.33 -3.35
N ALA A 31 -17.13 8.49 -3.58
CA ALA A 31 -17.54 9.43 -4.64
C ALA A 31 -17.17 8.96 -6.06
N THR A 32 -16.40 7.88 -6.22
CA THR A 32 -16.09 7.33 -7.54
C THR A 32 -17.30 6.57 -8.09
N PRO A 33 -17.75 6.87 -9.33
CA PRO A 33 -18.83 6.11 -9.97
C PRO A 33 -18.49 4.62 -10.06
N ASN A 34 -19.49 3.75 -9.92
CA ASN A 34 -19.31 2.29 -9.95
C ASN A 34 -18.38 1.72 -8.86
N LEU A 35 -18.27 2.42 -7.72
CA LEU A 35 -17.41 2.09 -6.56
C LEU A 35 -17.26 0.59 -6.30
N GLN A 36 -18.38 -0.10 -6.08
CA GLN A 36 -18.35 -1.49 -5.63
C GLN A 36 -17.67 -2.40 -6.66
N ARG A 37 -18.07 -2.30 -7.93
CA ARG A 37 -17.49 -3.12 -9.01
C ARG A 37 -16.03 -2.76 -9.26
N LEU A 38 -15.65 -1.49 -9.16
CA LEU A 38 -14.24 -1.08 -9.23
C LEU A 38 -13.40 -1.69 -8.10
N GLN A 39 -13.91 -1.63 -6.87
CA GLN A 39 -13.21 -2.18 -5.70
C GLN A 39 -13.05 -3.70 -5.80
N GLU A 40 -14.09 -4.41 -6.24
CA GLU A 40 -14.06 -5.85 -6.50
C GLU A 40 -13.06 -6.21 -7.61
N THR A 41 -13.04 -5.43 -8.71
CA THR A 41 -12.11 -5.62 -9.83
C THR A 41 -10.65 -5.43 -9.40
N LEU A 42 -10.35 -4.36 -8.66
CA LEU A 42 -9.01 -4.10 -8.14
C LEU A 42 -8.54 -5.19 -7.17
N LEU A 43 -9.46 -5.72 -6.35
CA LEU A 43 -9.16 -6.82 -5.44
C LEU A 43 -8.88 -8.12 -6.22
N ALA A 44 -9.73 -8.48 -7.17
CA ALA A 44 -9.57 -9.66 -8.00
C ALA A 44 -8.25 -9.61 -8.79
N PHE A 45 -7.99 -8.50 -9.48
CA PHE A 45 -6.75 -8.24 -10.18
C PHE A 45 -5.52 -8.48 -9.31
N ARG A 46 -5.55 -7.94 -8.08
CA ARG A 46 -4.46 -8.11 -7.12
C ARG A 46 -4.27 -9.57 -6.75
N GLN A 47 -5.34 -10.29 -6.39
CA GLN A 47 -5.27 -11.69 -5.98
C GLN A 47 -4.78 -12.60 -7.11
N GLU A 48 -5.30 -12.40 -8.31
CA GLU A 48 -5.03 -13.27 -9.45
C GLU A 48 -3.67 -12.99 -10.09
N HIS A 49 -3.30 -11.72 -10.23
CA HIS A 49 -2.13 -11.34 -11.03
C HIS A 49 -0.95 -10.81 -10.22
N LEU A 50 -1.14 -10.27 -9.02
CA LEU A 50 -0.04 -9.67 -8.25
C LEU A 50 0.44 -10.55 -7.09
N VAL A 51 -0.48 -11.15 -6.33
CA VAL A 51 -0.14 -11.98 -5.16
C VAL A 51 0.85 -13.11 -5.49
N PRO A 52 0.72 -13.84 -6.62
CA PRO A 52 1.70 -14.88 -6.97
C PRO A 52 3.13 -14.37 -7.18
N TYR A 53 3.30 -13.06 -7.39
CA TYR A 53 4.57 -12.39 -7.67
C TYR A 53 5.03 -11.49 -6.50
N MET A 54 4.37 -11.59 -5.35
CA MET A 54 4.77 -10.87 -4.14
C MET A 54 5.94 -11.56 -3.43
N ALA A 55 6.88 -10.75 -2.97
CA ALA A 55 7.92 -11.18 -2.05
C ALA A 55 7.41 -11.09 -0.59
N PRO A 56 8.05 -11.77 0.38
CA PRO A 56 7.65 -11.70 1.78
C PRO A 56 7.53 -10.27 2.34
N GLY A 57 8.41 -9.36 1.92
CA GLY A 57 8.36 -7.95 2.30
C GLY A 57 7.13 -7.20 1.78
N ASN A 58 6.58 -7.59 0.63
CA ASN A 58 5.34 -7.00 0.11
C ASN A 58 4.18 -7.29 1.08
N HIS A 59 4.02 -8.53 1.52
CA HIS A 59 2.96 -8.92 2.46
C HIS A 59 3.05 -8.18 3.81
N VAL A 60 4.27 -7.98 4.32
CA VAL A 60 4.50 -7.21 5.57
C VAL A 60 4.08 -5.75 5.40
N GLY A 61 4.39 -5.15 4.24
CA GLY A 61 3.93 -3.81 3.89
C GLY A 61 2.41 -3.73 3.74
N ASP A 62 1.82 -4.69 3.03
CA ASP A 62 0.38 -4.74 2.76
C ASP A 62 -0.46 -4.84 4.03
N ALA A 63 0.01 -5.63 5.00
CA ALA A 63 -0.57 -5.76 6.33
C ALA A 63 -0.28 -4.55 7.24
N LEU A 64 0.20 -3.42 6.71
CA LEU A 64 0.54 -2.21 7.45
C LEU A 64 1.44 -2.52 8.66
N TYR A 65 2.47 -3.33 8.44
CA TYR A 65 3.43 -3.72 9.47
C TYR A 65 2.81 -4.40 10.71
N ALA A 66 1.60 -4.98 10.60
CA ALA A 66 0.96 -5.69 11.72
C ALA A 66 1.83 -6.82 12.30
N THR A 67 2.68 -7.42 11.46
CA THR A 67 3.59 -8.52 11.82
C THR A 67 5.06 -8.10 11.86
N LEU A 68 5.37 -6.80 11.77
CA LEU A 68 6.76 -6.33 11.76
C LEU A 68 7.43 -6.64 13.11
N PRO A 69 8.56 -7.38 13.14
CA PRO A 69 9.25 -7.69 14.39
C PRO A 69 9.77 -6.42 15.08
N LEU A 70 9.24 -6.15 16.27
CA LEU A 70 9.63 -5.04 17.16
C LEU A 70 10.81 -5.43 18.05
N PRO A 71 11.60 -4.47 18.60
CA PRO A 71 12.89 -4.77 19.22
C PRO A 71 12.79 -5.68 20.45
N TRP A 72 11.67 -5.62 21.19
CA TRP A 72 11.40 -6.48 22.35
C TRP A 72 10.77 -7.84 22.01
N ALA A 73 10.36 -8.06 20.76
CA ALA A 73 9.73 -9.30 20.29
C ALA A 73 10.71 -10.19 19.49
N LEU A 74 11.99 -9.82 19.44
CA LEU A 74 13.04 -10.61 18.81
C LEU A 74 13.48 -11.76 19.73
N GLU A 75 14.06 -12.81 19.15
CA GLU A 75 14.69 -13.91 19.90
C GLU A 75 15.76 -13.41 20.89
N THR A 76 16.56 -12.42 20.45
CA THR A 76 17.42 -11.63 21.34
C THR A 76 16.89 -10.20 21.39
N PRO A 77 16.17 -9.81 22.46
CA PRO A 77 15.61 -8.47 22.58
C PRO A 77 16.66 -7.36 22.59
N VAL A 78 16.35 -6.22 21.95
CA VAL A 78 17.16 -4.99 22.02
C VAL A 78 16.60 -4.10 23.12
N VAL A 79 17.23 -4.15 24.29
CA VAL A 79 16.70 -3.62 25.57
C VAL A 79 16.81 -2.09 25.72
N GLU A 80 17.52 -1.42 24.80
CA GLU A 80 17.70 0.03 24.77
C GLU A 80 16.42 0.77 24.38
N PHE A 81 15.45 0.08 23.77
CA PHE A 81 14.16 0.66 23.40
C PHE A 81 13.11 0.48 24.49
N ASP A 82 12.27 1.49 24.64
CA ASP A 82 11.19 1.52 25.61
C ASP A 82 9.89 1.04 24.96
N LYS A 83 9.40 -0.13 25.41
CA LYS A 83 8.15 -0.72 24.94
C LYS A 83 6.93 0.10 25.36
N ASP A 84 6.97 0.74 26.52
CA ASP A 84 5.79 1.40 27.10
C ASP A 84 5.49 2.73 26.40
N THR A 85 6.47 3.27 25.67
CA THR A 85 6.31 4.47 24.84
C THR A 85 6.01 4.15 23.36
N PHE A 86 5.80 2.88 23.02
CA PHE A 86 5.48 2.48 21.66
C PHE A 86 4.17 3.13 21.20
N PHE A 87 4.22 3.75 20.02
CA PHE A 87 3.06 4.37 19.42
C PHE A 87 2.84 3.85 18.01
N ARG A 88 1.60 3.42 17.74
CA ARG A 88 1.11 3.04 16.42
C ARG A 88 -0.07 3.93 16.07
N ARG A 89 -0.03 4.51 14.87
CA ARG A 89 -1.18 5.19 14.28
C ARG A 89 -1.46 4.59 12.91
N ASP A 90 -2.71 4.20 12.72
CA ASP A 90 -3.24 3.76 11.43
C ASP A 90 -4.14 4.86 10.86
N TRP A 91 -4.13 5.02 9.54
CA TRP A 91 -5.05 5.87 8.80
C TRP A 91 -5.76 5.07 7.73
N ASN A 92 -7.04 5.40 7.50
CA ASN A 92 -7.85 4.86 6.42
C ASN A 92 -7.87 3.32 6.36
N LYS A 93 -7.74 2.66 7.52
CA LYS A 93 -7.58 1.20 7.55
C LYS A 93 -8.86 0.56 7.02
N ASP A 94 -8.70 -0.46 6.18
CA ASP A 94 -9.81 -1.18 5.56
C ASP A 94 -10.73 -0.28 4.71
N GLY A 95 -10.20 0.85 4.21
CA GLY A 95 -10.94 1.82 3.41
C GLY A 95 -11.90 2.69 4.21
N VAL A 96 -11.79 2.68 5.55
CA VAL A 96 -12.64 3.44 6.45
C VAL A 96 -11.89 4.65 6.96
N LEU A 97 -12.49 5.83 6.83
CA LEU A 97 -11.96 7.09 7.37
C LEU A 97 -11.68 6.95 8.87
N THR A 98 -10.49 7.38 9.31
CA THR A 98 -10.13 7.32 10.72
C THR A 98 -11.12 8.15 11.55
N PRO A 99 -11.61 7.67 12.70
CA PRO A 99 -12.48 8.46 13.56
C PRO A 99 -11.84 9.79 13.95
N GLY A 100 -12.54 10.90 13.65
CA GLY A 100 -12.08 12.26 13.92
C GLY A 100 -11.30 12.93 12.78
N ASP A 101 -10.94 12.20 11.72
CA ASP A 101 -10.42 12.80 10.49
C ASP A 101 -11.60 13.28 9.61
N GLU A 102 -11.47 14.43 8.96
CA GLU A 102 -12.48 14.96 8.02
C GLU A 102 -12.27 14.44 6.59
N HIS A 103 -11.06 14.01 6.27
CA HIS A 103 -10.64 13.59 4.93
C HIS A 103 -9.75 12.36 4.98
N PHE A 104 -9.86 11.51 3.96
CA PHE A 104 -8.95 10.41 3.80
C PHE A 104 -7.52 10.92 3.60
N LEU A 105 -6.57 10.38 4.37
CA LEU A 105 -5.15 10.63 4.15
C LEU A 105 -4.74 10.35 2.69
N ALA A 106 -4.00 11.30 2.11
CA ALA A 106 -3.43 11.21 0.76
C ALA A 106 -4.45 10.87 -0.34
N GLN A 107 -5.62 11.51 -0.29
CA GLN A 107 -6.60 11.41 -1.38
C GLN A 107 -6.01 11.93 -2.70
N GLN A 108 -6.18 11.14 -3.76
CA GLN A 108 -5.66 11.44 -5.09
C GLN A 108 -6.68 11.08 -6.16
N VAL A 109 -6.76 11.89 -7.22
CA VAL A 109 -7.52 11.59 -8.43
C VAL A 109 -6.56 11.03 -9.47
N PHE A 110 -6.82 9.82 -9.95
CA PHE A 110 -6.02 9.15 -10.96
C PHE A 110 -6.82 9.02 -12.26
N GLY A 111 -6.36 9.69 -13.32
CA GLY A 111 -6.82 9.38 -14.67
C GLY A 111 -6.25 8.04 -15.15
N LEU A 112 -6.82 7.46 -16.21
CA LEU A 112 -6.37 6.15 -16.71
C LEU A 112 -4.86 6.09 -17.02
N ASN A 113 -4.28 7.17 -17.55
CA ASN A 113 -2.83 7.23 -17.81
C ASN A 113 -1.99 7.26 -16.52
N ASP A 114 -2.50 7.89 -15.46
CA ASP A 114 -1.82 7.94 -14.17
C ASP A 114 -1.86 6.58 -13.48
N ILE A 115 -2.96 5.83 -13.65
CA ILE A 115 -3.08 4.44 -13.17
C ILE A 115 -1.99 3.57 -13.79
N GLU A 116 -1.81 3.63 -15.11
CA GLU A 116 -0.77 2.84 -15.78
C GLU A 116 0.62 3.18 -15.24
N LYS A 117 0.99 4.47 -15.24
CA LYS A 117 2.29 4.94 -14.75
C LYS A 117 2.54 4.54 -13.31
N PHE A 118 1.51 4.61 -12.47
CA PHE A 118 1.61 4.17 -11.08
C PHE A 118 1.91 2.67 -11.00
N LEU A 119 1.15 1.84 -11.72
CA LEU A 119 1.31 0.39 -11.71
C LEU A 119 2.66 -0.07 -12.28
N GLU A 120 3.29 0.70 -13.17
CA GLU A 120 4.65 0.42 -13.65
C GLU A 120 5.70 0.43 -12.53
N THR A 121 5.44 1.14 -11.44
CA THR A 121 6.34 1.20 -10.27
C THR A 121 6.13 0.04 -9.29
N VAL A 122 5.08 -0.76 -9.47
CA VAL A 122 4.69 -1.82 -8.53
C VAL A 122 5.55 -3.07 -8.78
N SER A 123 6.42 -3.41 -7.82
CA SER A 123 7.39 -4.49 -8.00
C SER A 123 6.80 -5.88 -8.39
N PRO A 124 5.63 -6.32 -7.89
CA PRO A 124 4.97 -7.51 -8.41
C PRO A 124 4.63 -7.45 -9.91
N VAL A 125 4.31 -6.27 -10.47
CA VAL A 125 4.06 -6.12 -11.91
C VAL A 125 5.32 -6.38 -12.72
N LEU A 126 6.48 -5.90 -12.25
CA LEU A 126 7.76 -6.17 -12.92
C LEU A 126 8.04 -7.68 -12.98
N ARG A 127 7.88 -8.38 -11.85
CA ARG A 127 8.06 -9.85 -11.78
C ARG A 127 7.01 -10.60 -12.62
N TRP A 128 5.77 -10.11 -12.67
CA TRP A 128 4.75 -10.66 -13.55
C TRP A 128 5.18 -10.54 -15.02
N ARG A 129 5.71 -9.39 -15.44
CA ARG A 129 6.18 -9.16 -16.81
C ARG A 129 7.39 -10.02 -17.16
N GLU A 130 8.31 -10.22 -16.22
CA GLU A 130 9.44 -11.16 -16.35
C GLU A 130 8.97 -12.59 -16.63
N ALA A 131 7.86 -13.02 -16.01
CA ALA A 131 7.27 -14.34 -16.23
C ALA A 131 6.40 -14.45 -17.50
N HIS A 132 6.00 -13.32 -18.10
CA HIS A 132 5.13 -13.26 -19.28
C HIS A 132 5.68 -12.33 -20.36
N PRO A 133 6.90 -12.57 -20.88
CA PRO A 133 7.55 -11.65 -21.82
C PRO A 133 6.72 -11.40 -23.10
N ASP A 134 6.02 -12.42 -23.61
CA ASP A 134 5.20 -12.32 -24.83
C ASP A 134 3.90 -11.51 -24.65
N ALA A 135 3.53 -11.19 -23.41
CA ALA A 135 2.38 -10.36 -23.10
C ALA A 135 2.75 -8.87 -22.98
N VAL A 136 4.01 -8.56 -22.68
CA VAL A 136 4.48 -7.20 -22.42
C VAL A 136 4.29 -6.32 -23.65
N GLY A 137 3.68 -5.14 -23.44
CA GLY A 137 3.41 -4.18 -24.52
C GLY A 137 2.24 -4.57 -25.43
N THR A 138 1.53 -5.66 -25.13
CA THR A 138 0.30 -6.07 -25.84
C THR A 138 -0.93 -5.80 -24.98
N GLU A 139 -2.13 -6.00 -25.53
CA GLU A 139 -3.40 -5.96 -24.79
C GLU A 139 -3.48 -7.00 -23.66
N ARG A 140 -2.61 -8.01 -23.67
CA ARG A 140 -2.51 -9.04 -22.63
C ARG A 140 -1.60 -8.63 -21.47
N ASP A 141 -0.94 -7.47 -21.55
CA ASP A 141 -0.17 -6.93 -20.44
C ASP A 141 -1.09 -6.68 -19.25
N VAL A 142 -0.66 -7.11 -18.06
CA VAL A 142 -1.44 -7.03 -16.83
C VAL A 142 -1.98 -5.62 -16.53
N ILE A 143 -1.20 -4.57 -16.82
CA ILE A 143 -1.65 -3.19 -16.65
C ILE A 143 -2.72 -2.82 -17.68
N LYS A 144 -2.56 -3.26 -18.93
CA LYS A 144 -3.50 -2.94 -20.02
C LYS A 144 -4.86 -3.61 -19.80
N MET A 145 -4.85 -4.86 -19.35
CA MET A 145 -6.07 -5.58 -18.97
C MET A 145 -6.84 -4.83 -17.88
N LEU A 146 -6.19 -4.47 -16.76
CA LEU A 146 -6.85 -3.73 -15.68
C LEU A 146 -7.35 -2.35 -16.13
N ARG A 147 -6.55 -1.61 -16.89
CA ARG A 147 -6.98 -0.29 -17.40
C ARG A 147 -8.28 -0.42 -18.18
N LYS A 148 -8.35 -1.38 -19.11
CA LYS A 148 -9.51 -1.59 -19.97
C LYS A 148 -10.77 -1.92 -19.15
N GLU A 149 -10.62 -2.71 -18.10
CA GLU A 149 -11.71 -3.01 -17.17
C GLU A 149 -12.18 -1.75 -16.44
N ILE A 150 -11.25 -0.95 -15.90
CA ILE A 150 -11.60 0.33 -15.24
C ILE A 150 -12.31 1.29 -16.21
N GLU A 151 -11.78 1.45 -17.42
CA GLU A 151 -12.39 2.29 -18.47
C GLU A 151 -13.81 1.83 -18.80
N THR A 152 -14.01 0.51 -18.97
CA THR A 152 -15.34 -0.08 -19.22
C THR A 152 -16.30 0.20 -18.07
N LEU A 153 -15.87 -0.02 -16.82
CA LEU A 153 -16.70 0.19 -15.63
C LEU A 153 -17.08 1.67 -15.44
N LEU A 154 -16.20 2.59 -15.76
CA LEU A 154 -16.49 4.03 -15.70
C LEU A 154 -17.44 4.44 -16.84
N SER A 155 -17.24 3.91 -18.05
CA SER A 155 -18.14 4.16 -19.18
C SER A 155 -19.56 3.64 -18.93
N GLU A 156 -19.70 2.44 -18.36
CA GLU A 156 -21.00 1.87 -17.95
C GLU A 156 -21.72 2.73 -16.90
N ALA A 157 -20.97 3.48 -16.09
CA ALA A 157 -21.51 4.42 -15.11
C ALA A 157 -21.78 5.83 -15.70
N GLY A 158 -21.66 5.99 -17.02
CA GLY A 158 -21.96 7.23 -17.73
C GLY A 158 -20.84 8.26 -17.72
N VAL A 159 -19.61 7.88 -17.35
CA VAL A 159 -18.46 8.79 -17.47
C VAL A 159 -18.12 9.01 -18.94
N GLU A 160 -18.05 10.27 -19.35
CA GLU A 160 -17.71 10.64 -20.73
C GLU A 160 -16.28 10.24 -21.08
N LYS A 161 -16.08 9.91 -22.36
CA LYS A 161 -14.77 9.57 -22.89
C LYS A 161 -13.76 10.70 -22.67
N GLY A 162 -12.61 10.37 -22.10
CA GLY A 162 -11.55 11.32 -21.76
C GLY A 162 -11.70 11.98 -20.39
N LYS A 163 -12.77 11.69 -19.63
CA LYS A 163 -12.98 12.15 -18.25
C LYS A 163 -12.84 11.02 -17.21
N GLU A 164 -12.39 9.85 -17.63
CA GLU A 164 -12.26 8.67 -16.77
C GLU A 164 -11.19 8.89 -15.70
N ALA A 165 -11.63 8.90 -14.45
CA ALA A 165 -10.75 8.96 -13.29
C ALA A 165 -11.35 8.21 -12.11
N ILE A 166 -10.47 7.65 -11.27
CA ILE A 166 -10.83 7.09 -9.97
C ILE A 166 -10.27 7.98 -8.86
N ILE A 167 -11.05 8.14 -7.80
CA ILE A 167 -10.57 8.79 -6.58
C ILE A 167 -10.08 7.69 -5.65
N THR A 168 -8.84 7.79 -5.20
CA THR A 168 -8.22 6.80 -4.31
C THR A 168 -7.71 7.46 -3.04
N SER A 169 -7.65 6.69 -1.96
CA SER A 169 -6.98 7.08 -0.71
C SER A 169 -6.04 5.99 -0.24
N VAL A 170 -5.01 6.35 0.52
CA VAL A 170 -3.99 5.42 1.00
C VAL A 170 -4.32 4.97 2.41
N SER A 171 -4.37 3.66 2.66
CA SER A 171 -4.21 3.15 4.04
C SER A 171 -2.76 3.24 4.45
N ALA A 172 -2.52 3.86 5.60
CA ALA A 172 -1.17 4.13 6.08
C ALA A 172 -1.00 3.72 7.53
N VAL A 173 0.26 3.51 7.91
CA VAL A 173 0.68 3.26 9.30
C VAL A 173 1.92 4.08 9.62
N LEU A 174 2.00 4.55 10.85
CA LEU A 174 3.20 5.08 11.48
C LEU A 174 3.44 4.30 12.78
N LEU A 175 4.65 3.78 12.93
CA LEU A 175 5.17 3.19 14.14
C LEU A 175 6.27 4.10 14.69
N MET A 176 6.19 4.42 15.97
CA MET A 176 7.19 5.19 16.70
C MET A 176 7.74 4.32 17.83
N VAL A 177 9.06 4.17 17.86
CA VAL A 177 9.77 3.41 18.90
C VAL A 177 10.87 4.30 19.46
N ASN A 178 10.84 4.56 20.78
CA ASN A 178 11.79 5.46 21.42
C ASN A 178 12.90 4.70 22.14
N LYS A 179 14.13 5.20 22.01
CA LYS A 179 15.26 4.78 22.81
C LYS A 179 15.11 5.40 24.20
N LYS A 180 15.42 4.61 25.23
CA LYS A 180 15.47 5.06 26.62
C LYS A 180 16.39 6.28 26.78
N ALA A 181 16.05 7.16 27.71
CA ALA A 181 16.85 8.33 28.08
C ALA A 181 18.13 7.93 28.82
#